data_AF-Q41334-F1
#
_entry.id   AF-Q41334-F1
#
_cell.length_a   1.000
_cell.length_b   1.000
_cell.length_c   1.000
_cell.angle_alpha   90.00
_cell.angle_beta   90.00
_cell.angle_gamma   90.00
#
_symmetry.space_group_name_H-M   'P 1'
#
loop_
_entity.id
_entity.type
_entity.pdbx_description
1 polymer ?
#
loop_
_entity_poly.entity_id
_entity_poly.type
_entity_poly.pdbx_seq_one_letter_code
_entity_poly.pdbx_strand_id
1 'polypeptide(L)'
;KPFYAILHRIDVGIVIDLEPANSSDPALLLAGAVQSQKLAVRSISRLQSLPGGDIGVLCDTAVEDVQKLTGYDRVMVYKFHDDNHGEIVSEIRRSDLEPYLGLHYPATDIPQA
;
A
#
# COMPACT_ATOMS: atom_id res chain seq x y z
N LYS A 1 -12.54 5.29 25.11
CA LYS A 1 -11.36 5.04 24.25
C LYS A 1 -11.66 5.65 22.88
N PRO A 2 -10.72 6.36 22.24
CA PRO A 2 -10.91 6.91 20.90
C PRO A 2 -10.92 5.81 19.85
N PHE A 3 -11.75 5.98 18.81
CA PHE A 3 -11.81 5.10 17.65
C PHE A 3 -11.87 5.94 16.38
N TYR A 4 -11.27 5.46 15.29
CA TYR A 4 -11.62 5.87 13.94
C TYR A 4 -12.89 5.13 13.53
N ALA A 5 -13.88 5.86 13.02
CA ALA A 5 -15.10 5.28 12.49
C ALA A 5 -15.08 5.41 10.96
N ILE A 6 -15.10 4.28 10.26
CA ILE A 6 -15.15 4.19 8.80
C ILE A 6 -16.56 3.69 8.44
N LEU A 7 -17.30 4.50 7.69
CA LEU A 7 -18.71 4.26 7.39
C LEU A 7 -18.89 3.85 5.94
N HIS A 8 -19.62 2.77 5.68
CA HIS A 8 -20.01 2.35 4.35
C HIS A 8 -21.50 1.97 4.27
N ARG A 9 -22.18 2.39 3.20
CA ARG A 9 -23.60 2.11 2.97
C ARG A 9 -23.75 0.79 2.22
N ILE A 10 -24.67 -0.05 2.65
CA ILE A 10 -25.05 -1.32 2.02
C ILE A 10 -26.56 -1.36 1.80
N ASP A 11 -27.06 -2.35 1.05
CA ASP A 11 -28.48 -2.46 0.70
C ASP A 11 -29.42 -2.45 1.91
N VAL A 12 -28.98 -3.05 3.02
CA VAL A 12 -29.77 -3.19 4.25
C VAL A 12 -29.49 -2.10 5.30
N GLY A 13 -28.57 -1.16 5.05
CA GLY A 13 -28.24 -0.11 6.03
C GLY A 13 -26.84 0.47 5.92
N ILE A 14 -26.24 0.78 7.07
CA ILE A 14 -24.89 1.34 7.19
C ILE A 14 -24.08 0.40 8.07
N VAL A 15 -22.89 0.04 7.60
CA VAL A 15 -21.87 -0.63 8.39
C VAL A 15 -20.88 0.42 8.89
N ILE A 16 -20.44 0.23 10.13
CA ILE A 16 -19.51 1.13 10.81
C ILE A 16 -18.35 0.29 11.36
N ASP A 17 -17.17 0.44 10.76
CA ASP A 17 -15.94 -0.19 11.23
C ASP A 17 -15.28 0.74 12.26
N LEU A 18 -14.94 0.19 13.44
CA LEU A 18 -14.38 0.93 14.56
C LEU A 18 -12.96 0.45 14.86
N GLU A 19 -11.96 1.22 14.45
CA GLU A 19 -10.55 0.93 14.70
C GLU A 19 -10.05 1.70 15.93
N PRO A 20 -9.47 1.03 16.95
CA PRO A 20 -8.98 1.70 18.14
C PRO A 20 -7.81 2.64 17.77
N ALA A 21 -7.89 3.90 18.20
CA ALA A 21 -6.80 4.83 17.93
C ALA A 21 -5.60 4.55 18.85
N ASN A 22 -4.39 4.65 18.30
CA ASN A 22 -3.13 4.38 19.01
C ASN A 22 -2.80 5.43 20.09
N SER A 23 -3.50 6.56 20.11
CA SER A 23 -3.35 7.63 21.09
C SER A 23 -4.71 8.20 21.48
N SER A 24 -4.84 8.63 22.74
CA SER A 24 -5.97 9.43 23.22
C SER A 24 -5.76 10.92 23.13
N ASP A 25 -4.56 11.39 22.76
CA ASP A 25 -4.26 12.79 22.55
C ASP A 25 -4.73 13.24 21.15
N PRO A 26 -5.73 14.14 21.03
CA PRO A 26 -6.22 14.61 19.75
C PRO A 26 -5.15 15.30 18.89
N ALA A 27 -4.18 15.98 19.50
CA ALA A 27 -3.12 16.67 18.77
C ALA A 27 -2.18 15.67 18.08
N LEU A 28 -1.83 14.57 18.75
CA LEU A 28 -1.02 13.50 18.18
C LEU A 28 -1.74 12.78 17.03
N LEU A 29 -3.05 12.52 17.18
CA LEU A 29 -3.86 11.92 16.10
C LEU A 29 -3.88 12.82 14.85
N LEU A 30 -4.12 14.12 15.02
CA LEU A 30 -4.12 15.08 13.93
C LEU A 30 -2.73 15.20 13.28
N ALA A 31 -1.67 15.28 14.08
CA ALA A 31 -0.30 15.36 13.58
C ALA A 31 0.06 14.13 12.72
N GLY A 32 -0.32 12.92 13.17
CA GLY A 32 -0.13 11.69 12.41
C GLY A 32 -0.89 11.70 11.07
N ALA A 33 -2.13 12.18 11.06
CA ALA A 33 -2.92 12.31 9.83
C ALA A 33 -2.30 13.29 8.84
N VAL A 34 -1.89 14.48 9.30
CA VAL A 34 -1.24 15.51 8.46
C VAL A 34 0.10 15.00 7.91
N GLN A 35 0.89 14.31 8.74
CA GLN A 35 2.17 13.76 8.31
C GLN A 35 1.99 12.68 7.24
N SER A 36 1.04 11.77 7.42
CA SER A 36 0.72 10.72 6.44
C SER A 36 0.28 11.33 5.11
N GLN A 37 -0.60 12.35 5.15
CA GLN A 37 -1.04 13.06 3.95
C GLN A 37 0.11 13.78 3.24
N LYS A 38 1.00 14.46 3.99
CA LYS A 38 2.16 15.14 3.43
C LYS A 38 3.11 14.19 2.73
N LEU A 39 3.37 13.01 3.32
CA LEU A 39 4.20 11.99 2.72
C LEU A 39 3.56 11.44 1.44
N ALA A 40 2.25 11.17 1.45
CA ALA A 40 1.53 10.71 0.27
C ALA A 40 1.60 11.73 -0.89
N VAL A 41 1.39 13.02 -0.61
CA VAL A 41 1.52 14.09 -1.61
C VAL A 41 2.94 14.14 -2.19
N ARG A 42 3.96 14.03 -1.34
CA ARG A 42 5.36 13.99 -1.79
C ARG A 42 5.64 12.79 -2.69
N SER A 43 5.11 11.62 -2.35
CA SER A 43 5.25 10.41 -3.17
C SER A 43 4.57 10.57 -4.54
N ILE A 44 3.36 11.14 -4.57
CA ILE A 44 2.67 11.44 -5.82
C ILE A 44 3.49 12.40 -6.68
N SER A 45 4.02 13.50 -6.10
CA SER A 45 4.87 14.43 -6.83
C SER A 45 6.15 13.78 -7.37
N ARG A 46 6.74 12.85 -6.61
CA ARG A 46 7.91 12.08 -7.05
C ARG A 46 7.56 11.22 -8.27
N LEU A 47 6.46 10.46 -8.22
CA LEU A 47 6.00 9.63 -9.34
C LEU A 47 5.69 10.47 -10.59
N GLN A 48 5.05 11.63 -10.43
CA GLN A 48 4.73 12.56 -11.53
C GLN A 48 5.97 13.18 -12.19
N SER A 49 7.10 13.26 -11.47
CA SER A 49 8.35 13.82 -11.98
C SER A 49 9.22 12.81 -12.73
N LEU A 50 8.85 11.52 -12.72
CA LEU A 50 9.61 10.49 -13.42
C LEU A 50 9.48 10.65 -14.95
N PRO A 51 10.54 10.35 -15.72
CA PRO A 51 10.42 10.27 -17.16
C PRO A 51 9.44 9.15 -17.53
N GLY A 52 8.54 9.44 -18.49
CA GLY A 52 7.63 8.42 -19.01
C GLY A 52 8.36 7.35 -19.85
N GLY A 53 7.71 6.20 -20.03
CA GLY A 53 8.18 5.12 -20.91
C GLY A 53 8.88 3.96 -20.21
N ASP A 54 9.11 4.04 -18.90
CA ASP A 54 9.69 2.96 -18.11
C ASP A 54 8.77 2.59 -16.94
N ILE A 55 8.05 1.47 -17.09
CA ILE A 55 7.16 0.96 -16.05
C ILE A 55 7.94 0.37 -14.86
N GLY A 56 9.16 -0.13 -15.08
CA GLY A 56 10.00 -0.69 -14.02
C GLY A 56 10.40 0.39 -13.03
N VAL A 57 10.89 1.53 -13.54
CA VAL A 57 11.24 2.70 -12.71
C VAL A 57 10.04 3.21 -11.92
N LEU A 58 8.83 3.18 -12.51
CA LEU A 58 7.61 3.55 -11.81
C LEU A 58 7.32 2.59 -10.65
N CYS A 59 7.37 1.27 -10.90
CA CYS A 59 7.13 0.24 -9.89
C CYS A 59 8.15 0.31 -8.75
N ASP A 60 9.44 0.43 -9.06
CA ASP A 60 10.52 0.55 -8.08
C ASP A 60 10.34 1.79 -7.19
N THR A 61 10.01 2.93 -7.81
CA THR A 61 9.74 4.16 -7.07
C THR A 61 8.52 4.01 -6.15
N ALA A 62 7.48 3.33 -6.62
CA ALA A 62 6.25 3.11 -5.85
C ALA A 62 6.49 2.22 -4.62
N VAL A 63 7.20 1.09 -4.75
CA VAL A 63 7.45 0.20 -3.61
C VAL A 63 8.32 0.88 -2.56
N GLU A 64 9.32 1.66 -2.96
CA GLU A 64 10.14 2.46 -2.04
C GLU A 64 9.30 3.45 -1.22
N ASP A 65 8.42 4.19 -1.90
CA ASP A 65 7.62 5.23 -1.27
C ASP A 65 6.55 4.63 -0.34
N VAL A 66 5.91 3.55 -0.76
CA VAL A 66 4.96 2.81 0.07
C VAL A 66 5.65 2.19 1.29
N GLN A 67 6.86 1.66 1.16
CA GLN A 67 7.61 1.15 2.31
C GLN A 67 7.94 2.27 3.31
N LYS A 68 8.38 3.44 2.84
CA LYS A 68 8.65 4.60 3.70
C LYS A 68 7.39 5.12 4.39
N LEU A 69 6.23 5.05 3.72
CA LEU A 69 4.94 5.47 4.24
C LEU A 69 4.40 4.53 5.32
N THR A 70 4.52 3.22 5.09
CA THR A 70 3.82 2.20 5.88
C THR A 70 4.71 1.51 6.90
N GLY A 71 6.03 1.50 6.69
CA GLY A 71 7.00 0.84 7.56
C GLY A 71 6.98 -0.68 7.50
N TYR A 72 6.30 -1.29 6.51
CA TYR A 72 6.28 -2.74 6.36
C TYR A 72 7.68 -3.29 6.01
N ASP A 73 7.98 -4.47 6.54
CA ASP A 73 9.24 -5.17 6.29
C ASP A 73 9.42 -5.57 4.80
N ARG A 74 8.33 -5.68 4.04
CA ARG A 74 8.32 -5.97 2.60
C ARG A 74 7.17 -5.26 1.92
N VAL A 75 7.44 -4.67 0.76
CA VAL A 75 6.46 -4.10 -0.17
C VAL A 75 6.82 -4.55 -1.58
N MET A 76 5.81 -4.91 -2.39
CA MET A 76 6.02 -5.47 -3.72
C MET A 76 4.92 -5.04 -4.69
N VAL A 77 5.25 -5.01 -5.98
CA VAL A 77 4.26 -4.92 -7.07
C VAL A 77 4.00 -6.33 -7.59
N TYR A 78 2.76 -6.78 -7.42
CA TYR A 78 2.26 -8.03 -7.97
C TYR A 78 1.52 -7.74 -9.28
N LYS A 79 2.05 -8.22 -10.41
CA LYS A 79 1.47 -8.04 -11.74
C LYS A 79 0.71 -9.30 -12.15
N PHE A 80 -0.53 -9.15 -12.57
CA PHE A 80 -1.29 -10.21 -13.24
C PHE A 80 -0.88 -10.31 -14.73
N HIS A 81 -0.75 -11.55 -15.21
CA HIS A 81 -0.57 -11.89 -16.62
C HIS A 81 -1.88 -12.33 -17.25
N ASP A 82 -1.88 -12.55 -18.56
CA ASP A 82 -3.09 -12.80 -19.37
C ASP A 82 -3.85 -14.07 -18.98
N ASP A 83 -3.18 -15.07 -18.44
CA ASP A 83 -3.76 -16.32 -17.92
C ASP A 83 -4.12 -16.24 -16.42
N ASN A 84 -4.09 -15.04 -15.83
CA ASN A 84 -4.36 -14.70 -14.43
C ASN A 84 -3.34 -15.23 -13.41
N HIS A 85 -2.24 -15.86 -13.82
CA HIS A 85 -1.12 -16.05 -12.90
C HIS A 85 -0.49 -14.67 -12.62
N GLY A 86 0.27 -14.56 -11.53
CA GLY A 86 0.94 -13.30 -11.25
C GLY A 86 2.41 -13.43 -10.89
N GLU A 87 3.10 -12.31 -11.00
CA GLU A 87 4.55 -12.19 -10.87
C GLU A 87 4.90 -10.99 -9.98
N ILE A 88 5.93 -11.13 -9.16
CA ILE A 88 6.52 -10.00 -8.45
C ILE A 88 7.48 -9.27 -9.37
N VAL A 89 7.07 -8.10 -9.88
CA VAL A 89 7.85 -7.32 -10.86
C VAL A 89 8.71 -6.23 -10.23
N SER A 90 8.46 -5.89 -8.97
CA SER A 90 9.28 -4.96 -8.19
C SER A 90 9.11 -5.26 -6.71
N GLU A 91 10.17 -5.09 -5.93
CA GLU A 91 10.20 -5.43 -4.51
C GLU A 91 11.18 -4.55 -3.75
N ILE A 92 10.78 -4.12 -2.56
CA ILE A 92 11.67 -3.63 -1.51
C ILE A 92 11.40 -4.40 -0.22
N ARG A 93 12.46 -4.80 0.47
CA ARG A 93 12.37 -5.64 1.67
C ARG A 93 13.49 -5.35 2.65
N ARG A 94 13.30 -5.77 3.89
CA ARG A 94 14.38 -5.88 4.87
C ARG A 94 15.43 -6.89 4.38
N SER A 95 16.71 -6.61 4.64
CA SER A 95 17.84 -7.33 4.04
C SER A 95 17.94 -8.80 4.43
N ASP A 96 17.46 -9.17 5.61
CA ASP A 96 17.45 -10.52 6.18
C ASP A 96 16.35 -11.44 5.64
N LEU A 97 15.38 -10.92 4.87
CA LEU A 97 14.30 -11.72 4.30
C LEU A 97 14.72 -12.41 2.99
N GLU A 98 14.04 -13.47 2.57
CA GLU A 98 14.27 -14.05 1.24
C GLU A 98 13.61 -13.17 0.15
N PRO A 99 14.24 -12.96 -1.02
CA PRO A 99 13.63 -12.17 -2.10
C PRO A 99 12.49 -12.94 -2.79
N TYR A 100 11.42 -12.24 -3.16
CA TYR A 100 10.34 -12.79 -3.98
C TYR A 100 10.33 -12.23 -5.40
N LEU A 101 11.18 -11.24 -5.70
CA LEU A 101 11.31 -10.64 -7.03
C LEU A 101 11.49 -11.71 -8.12
N GLY A 102 10.66 -11.64 -9.16
CA GLY A 102 10.64 -12.56 -10.30
C GLY A 102 9.95 -13.91 -10.06
N LEU A 103 9.41 -14.17 -8.86
CA LEU A 103 8.62 -15.38 -8.61
C LEU A 103 7.23 -15.25 -9.25
N HIS A 104 6.81 -16.34 -9.89
CA HIS A 104 5.47 -16.51 -10.44
C HIS A 104 4.61 -17.37 -9.52
N TYR A 105 3.34 -16.98 -9.36
CA TYR A 105 2.36 -17.62 -8.51
C TYR A 105 1.12 -18.00 -9.33
N PRO A 106 0.53 -19.17 -9.09
CA PRO A 106 -0.63 -19.64 -9.85
C PRO A 106 -1.85 -18.74 -9.61
N ALA A 107 -2.74 -18.67 -10.61
CA ALA A 107 -3.98 -17.90 -10.53
C ALA A 107 -4.88 -18.32 -9.35
N THR A 108 -4.73 -19.55 -8.84
CA THR A 108 -5.51 -20.06 -7.72
C THR A 108 -5.18 -19.42 -6.37
N ASP A 109 -4.03 -18.74 -6.25
CA ASP A 109 -3.61 -18.10 -5.00
C ASP A 109 -4.44 -16.84 -4.68
N ILE A 110 -4.99 -16.19 -5.72
CA ILE A 110 -5.88 -15.03 -5.59
C ILE A 110 -7.20 -15.35 -6.31
N PRO A 111 -8.25 -15.78 -5.59
CA PRO A 111 -9.53 -16.14 -6.19
C PRO A 111 -10.22 -14.98 -6.91
N GLN A 112 -10.96 -15.29 -7.97
CA GLN A 112 -11.88 -14.33 -8.59
C GLN A 112 -13.06 -14.07 -7.64
N ALA A 113 -13.39 -12.79 -7.46
CA ALA A 113 -14.50 -12.33 -6.62
C ALA A 113 -15.85 -12.39 -7.35
#